data_AF-A0A0W1AD07-F1
#
_entry.id   AF-A0A0W1AD07-F1
#
_cell.length_a   1.000
_cell.length_b   1.000
_cell.length_c   1.000
_cell.angle_alpha   90.00
_cell.angle_beta   90.00
_cell.angle_gamma   90.00
#
_symmetry.space_group_name_H-M   'P 1'
#
loop_
_entity.id
_entity.type
_entity.pdbx_description
1 polymer ?
#
loop_
_entity_poly.entity_id
_entity_poly.type
_entity_poly.pdbx_seq_one_letter_code
_entity_poly.pdbx_strand_id
1 'polypeptide(L)'
;MPTKFRPVAQLAEWRSPKPQVGGSIPSWPANYQANMKSSNENQSNIKDILSWLAVVLITAGAFFCTYYYTFSGPIQSIVWLGWLLISLFLGYLTTTGKRVFVFAQEAKVELQKVVWPTRHETVQTTIIVMVMVTLTGFILWGVDSLMMWAIAKITHLG
;
A
#
# COMPACT_ATOMS: atom_id res chain seq x y z
N MET A 1 -47.08 60.78 34.61
CA MET A 1 -47.05 59.57 33.76
C MET A 1 -45.88 59.69 32.80
N PRO A 2 -44.77 58.93 32.94
CA PRO A 2 -43.66 59.05 32.00
C PRO A 2 -43.85 58.12 30.80
N THR A 3 -43.81 58.70 29.60
CA THR A 3 -43.82 58.03 28.31
C THR A 3 -42.48 57.37 28.03
N LYS A 4 -42.44 56.04 28.01
CA LYS A 4 -41.22 55.28 27.69
C LYS A 4 -41.18 55.01 26.18
N PHE A 5 -40.52 55.90 25.43
CA PHE A 5 -40.18 55.66 24.02
C PHE A 5 -39.36 54.36 23.92
N ARG A 6 -39.88 53.36 23.22
CA ARG A 6 -39.14 52.12 22.90
C ARG A 6 -38.34 52.38 21.63
N PRO A 7 -37.00 52.29 21.64
CA PRO A 7 -36.20 52.52 20.44
C PRO A 7 -36.47 51.42 19.41
N VAL A 8 -36.84 51.85 18.19
CA VAL A 8 -37.16 51.00 17.03
C VAL A 8 -36.01 50.08 16.61
N ALA A 9 -34.80 50.32 17.14
CA ALA A 9 -33.59 49.54 16.88
C ALA A 9 -33.68 48.07 17.29
N GLN A 10 -34.49 47.72 18.30
CA GLN A 10 -34.63 46.32 18.77
C GLN A 10 -35.45 45.42 17.82
N LEU A 11 -36.18 46.00 16.86
CA LEU A 11 -36.91 45.22 15.85
C LEU A 11 -36.02 44.87 14.64
N ALA A 12 -34.89 45.56 14.45
CA ALA A 12 -33.98 45.33 13.33
C ALA A 12 -32.94 44.22 13.59
N GLU A 13 -32.63 43.91 14.85
CA GLU A 13 -31.58 42.94 15.21
C GLU A 13 -31.99 41.47 15.04
N TRP A 14 -33.29 41.17 14.88
CA TRP A 14 -33.80 39.81 14.71
C TRP A 14 -33.66 39.22 13.30
N ARG A 15 -33.18 39.99 12.32
CA ARG A 15 -33.00 39.52 10.93
C ARG A 15 -31.58 39.12 10.54
N SER A 16 -30.59 39.20 11.44
CA SER A 16 -29.19 38.92 11.11
C SER A 16 -28.57 37.91 12.07
N PRO A 17 -28.38 36.64 11.66
CA PRO A 17 -27.49 35.75 12.40
C PRO A 17 -26.07 36.34 12.36
N LYS A 18 -25.48 36.57 13.54
CA LYS A 18 -24.11 37.08 13.66
C LYS A 18 -23.14 36.00 13.16
N PRO A 19 -22.13 36.35 12.33
CA PRO A 19 -21.15 35.37 11.90
C PRO A 19 -20.41 34.80 13.11
N GLN A 20 -20.35 33.48 13.22
CA GLN A 20 -19.44 32.79 14.13
C GLN A 20 -18.01 33.17 13.73
N VAL A 21 -17.43 34.13 14.44
CA VAL A 21 -16.01 34.44 14.33
C VAL A 21 -15.23 33.27 14.90
N GLY A 22 -14.39 32.66 14.05
CA GLY A 22 -13.57 31.50 14.35
C GLY A 22 -12.46 31.81 15.36
N GLY A 23 -12.83 31.97 16.63
CA GLY A 23 -11.88 32.30 17.70
C GLY A 23 -12.35 32.00 19.12
N SER A 24 -13.59 31.55 19.36
CA SER A 24 -13.98 31.06 20.68
C SER A 24 -13.41 29.65 20.90
N ILE A 25 -12.22 29.62 21.47
CA ILE A 25 -11.56 28.48 22.09
C ILE A 25 -12.59 27.67 22.90
N PRO A 26 -12.74 26.34 22.67
CA PRO A 26 -13.72 25.55 23.41
C PRO A 26 -13.35 25.45 24.90
N SER A 27 -14.34 25.72 25.76
CA SER A 27 -14.25 25.69 27.23
C SER A 27 -14.38 24.29 27.84
N TRP A 28 -14.05 23.24 27.10
CA TRP A 28 -14.17 21.86 27.59
C TRP A 28 -12.81 21.36 28.09
N PRO A 29 -12.74 20.70 29.26
CA PRO A 29 -11.50 20.06 29.68
C PRO A 29 -11.22 18.89 28.74
N ALA A 30 -9.97 18.73 28.33
CA ALA A 30 -9.52 17.50 27.68
C ALA A 30 -9.71 16.35 28.70
N ASN A 31 -10.79 15.60 28.57
CA ASN A 31 -11.00 14.39 29.36
C ASN A 31 -9.89 13.41 29.00
N TYR A 32 -9.10 13.03 30.00
CA TYR A 32 -7.90 12.20 29.92
C TYR A 32 -8.26 10.76 29.48
N GLN A 33 -8.56 10.55 28.19
CA GLN A 33 -8.71 9.23 27.57
C GLN A 33 -7.37 8.50 27.38
N ALA A 34 -6.29 8.92 28.06
CA ALA A 34 -4.98 8.30 27.96
C ALA A 34 -4.99 6.83 28.42
N ASN A 35 -5.83 6.47 29.41
CA ASN A 35 -5.87 5.12 29.96
C ASN A 35 -6.57 4.11 29.01
N MET A 36 -7.65 4.53 28.32
CA MET A 36 -8.35 3.66 27.37
C MET A 36 -7.57 3.47 26.06
N LYS A 37 -6.85 4.50 25.59
CA LYS A 37 -6.02 4.38 24.38
C LYS A 37 -4.81 3.48 24.61
N SER A 38 -4.12 3.64 25.75
CA SER A 38 -2.95 2.80 26.10
C SER A 38 -3.31 1.32 26.20
N SER A 39 -4.44 0.98 26.85
CA SER A 39 -4.87 -0.42 27.01
C SER A 39 -5.30 -1.07 25.67
N ASN A 40 -6.00 -0.34 24.79
CA ASN A 40 -6.41 -0.87 23.48
C ASN A 40 -5.23 -0.98 22.50
N GLU A 41 -4.37 0.04 22.47
CA GLU A 41 -3.17 0.06 21.64
C GLU A 41 -2.24 -1.09 22.04
N ASN A 42 -1.96 -1.26 23.33
CA ASN A 42 -1.09 -2.32 23.83
C ASN A 42 -1.70 -3.72 23.57
N GLN A 43 -3.02 -3.89 23.73
CA GLN A 43 -3.68 -5.16 23.44
C GLN A 43 -3.71 -5.50 21.94
N SER A 44 -3.83 -4.50 21.05
CA SER A 44 -3.71 -4.71 19.60
C SER A 44 -2.27 -5.10 19.20
N ASN A 45 -1.27 -4.40 19.74
CA ASN A 45 0.14 -4.67 19.49
C ASN A 45 0.56 -6.06 19.99
N ILE A 46 0.08 -6.51 21.15
CA ILE A 46 0.36 -7.85 21.67
C ILE A 46 -0.29 -8.94 20.81
N LYS A 47 -1.51 -8.72 20.29
CA LYS A 47 -2.16 -9.70 19.40
C LYS A 47 -1.47 -9.79 18.04
N ASP A 48 -1.00 -8.67 17.51
CA ASP A 48 -0.24 -8.64 16.28
C ASP A 48 1.11 -9.33 16.48
N ILE A 49 1.85 -9.02 17.56
CA ILE A 49 3.15 -9.66 17.83
C ILE A 49 3.02 -11.16 18.09
N LEU A 50 1.95 -11.60 18.75
CA LEU A 50 1.67 -13.02 18.98
C LEU A 50 1.32 -13.74 17.66
N SER A 51 0.60 -13.08 16.76
CA SER A 51 0.30 -13.61 15.43
C SER A 51 1.56 -13.72 14.57
N TRP A 52 2.45 -12.73 14.61
CA TRP A 52 3.75 -12.79 13.93
C TRP A 52 4.67 -13.88 14.50
N LEU A 53 4.70 -14.03 15.83
CA LEU A 53 5.46 -15.10 16.49
C LEU A 53 4.94 -16.47 16.07
N ALA A 54 3.62 -16.67 16.03
CA ALA A 54 3.02 -17.92 15.55
C ALA A 54 3.43 -18.22 14.09
N VAL A 55 3.40 -17.24 13.19
CA VAL A 55 3.86 -17.43 11.79
C VAL A 55 5.33 -17.84 11.73
N VAL A 56 6.21 -17.19 12.49
CA VAL A 56 7.64 -17.52 12.55
C VAL A 56 7.86 -18.93 13.08
N LEU A 57 7.14 -19.33 14.13
CA LEU A 57 7.29 -20.63 14.77
C LEU A 57 6.84 -21.76 13.85
N ILE A 58 5.71 -21.58 13.17
CA ILE A 58 5.23 -22.55 12.19
C ILE A 58 6.24 -22.60 11.00
N THR A 59 6.83 -21.46 10.58
CA THR A 59 7.81 -21.41 9.44
C THR A 59 9.09 -22.16 9.79
N ALA A 60 9.61 -21.88 10.99
CA ALA A 60 10.78 -22.55 11.52
C ALA A 60 10.54 -24.07 11.62
N GLY A 61 9.35 -24.48 12.04
CA GLY A 61 8.94 -25.89 12.05
C GLY A 61 8.94 -26.53 10.66
N ALA A 62 8.36 -25.88 9.65
CA ALA A 62 8.35 -26.40 8.28
C ALA A 62 9.76 -26.50 7.69
N PHE A 63 10.60 -25.48 7.92
CA PHE A 63 11.99 -25.45 7.47
C PHE A 63 12.83 -26.55 8.13
N PHE A 64 12.69 -26.74 9.45
CA PHE A 64 13.35 -27.84 10.18
C PHE A 64 12.91 -29.21 9.69
N CYS A 65 11.61 -29.37 9.38
CA CYS A 65 11.06 -30.61 8.86
C CYS A 65 11.65 -30.95 7.47
N THR A 66 11.75 -29.96 6.58
CA THR A 66 12.41 -30.14 5.27
C THR A 66 13.92 -30.35 5.36
N TYR A 67 14.58 -29.81 6.40
CA TYR A 67 16.03 -29.98 6.61
C TYR A 67 16.38 -31.36 7.15
N TYR A 68 15.60 -31.89 8.10
CA TYR A 68 15.86 -33.18 8.72
C TYR A 68 15.49 -34.36 7.80
N TYR A 69 14.48 -34.19 6.95
CA TYR A 69 14.05 -35.23 6.01
C TYR A 69 14.54 -34.95 4.57
N THR A 70 15.52 -35.73 4.11
CA THR A 70 16.02 -35.67 2.72
C THR A 70 15.01 -36.27 1.74
N PHE A 71 14.00 -35.49 1.36
CA PHE A 71 12.96 -35.88 0.40
C PHE A 71 13.31 -35.50 -1.06
N SER A 72 12.64 -36.15 -2.02
CA SER A 72 12.73 -35.84 -3.45
C SER A 72 12.20 -34.43 -3.77
N GLY A 73 12.77 -33.78 -4.80
CA GLY A 73 12.46 -32.40 -5.20
C GLY A 73 10.96 -32.05 -5.31
N PRO A 74 10.08 -32.91 -5.84
CA PRO A 74 8.65 -32.62 -5.93
C PRO A 74 7.96 -32.46 -4.56
N ILE A 75 8.36 -33.25 -3.56
CA ILE A 75 7.74 -33.23 -2.23
C ILE A 75 8.06 -31.92 -1.51
N GLN A 76 9.29 -31.43 -1.67
CA GLN A 76 9.69 -30.13 -1.13
C GLN A 76 8.82 -29.01 -1.69
N SER A 77 8.58 -29.00 -3.01
CA SER A 77 7.74 -27.97 -3.64
C SER A 77 6.31 -27.92 -3.08
N ILE A 78 5.72 -29.07 -2.77
CA ILE A 78 4.38 -29.18 -2.17
C ILE A 78 4.36 -28.65 -0.73
N VAL A 79 5.41 -28.93 0.06
CA VAL A 79 5.52 -28.41 1.43
C VAL A 79 5.63 -26.89 1.42
N TRP A 80 6.46 -26.31 0.54
CA TRP A 80 6.56 -24.85 0.38
C TRP A 80 5.26 -24.22 -0.14
N LEU A 81 4.54 -24.91 -1.02
CA LEU A 81 3.24 -24.43 -1.51
C LEU A 81 2.17 -24.46 -0.40
N GLY A 82 2.10 -25.55 0.36
CA GLY A 82 1.19 -25.70 1.51
C GLY A 82 1.50 -24.69 2.61
N TRP A 83 2.79 -24.46 2.87
CA TRP A 83 3.29 -23.42 3.75
C TRP A 83 2.75 -22.03 3.35
N LEU A 84 2.92 -21.67 2.07
CA LEU A 84 2.44 -20.41 1.51
C LEU A 84 0.92 -20.27 1.69
N LEU A 85 0.15 -21.31 1.37
CA LEU A 85 -1.30 -21.29 1.52
C LEU A 85 -1.74 -21.13 2.99
N ILE A 86 -1.13 -21.85 3.92
CA ILE A 86 -1.40 -21.71 5.37
C ILE A 86 -1.10 -20.29 5.84
N SER A 87 0.07 -19.75 5.46
CA SER A 87 0.49 -18.40 5.85
C SER A 87 -0.48 -17.35 5.31
N LEU A 88 -0.88 -17.47 4.04
CA LEU A 88 -1.84 -16.59 3.40
C LEU A 88 -3.21 -16.67 4.10
N PHE A 89 -3.67 -17.87 4.43
CA PHE A 89 -4.96 -18.10 5.10
C PHE A 89 -4.99 -17.51 6.51
N LEU A 90 -3.96 -17.72 7.33
CA LEU A 90 -3.84 -17.09 8.65
C LEU A 90 -3.75 -15.56 8.54
N GLY A 91 -3.04 -15.06 7.52
CA GLY A 91 -2.96 -13.64 7.22
C GLY A 91 -4.34 -13.02 6.96
N TYR A 92 -5.21 -13.70 6.19
CA TYR A 92 -6.57 -13.22 5.92
C TYR A 92 -7.48 -13.18 7.17
N LEU A 93 -7.32 -14.12 8.10
CA LEU A 93 -8.16 -14.18 9.30
C LEU A 93 -7.78 -13.15 10.38
N THR A 94 -6.57 -12.59 10.29
CA THR A 94 -6.03 -11.59 11.22
C THR A 94 -6.68 -10.21 11.04
N THR A 95 -6.69 -9.42 12.13
CA THR A 95 -7.14 -8.01 12.18
C THR A 95 -6.52 -7.14 11.09
N THR A 96 -5.21 -7.29 10.86
CA THR A 96 -4.47 -6.66 9.77
C THR A 96 -4.93 -7.12 8.39
N GLY A 97 -5.23 -8.41 8.20
CA GLY A 97 -5.76 -8.95 6.95
C GLY A 97 -7.12 -8.37 6.58
N LYS A 98 -8.02 -8.23 7.56
CA LYS A 98 -9.32 -7.58 7.35
C LYS A 98 -9.20 -6.10 6.95
N ARG A 99 -8.25 -5.37 7.54
CA ARG A 99 -7.96 -3.97 7.17
C ARG A 99 -7.44 -3.86 5.74
N VAL A 100 -6.52 -4.74 5.33
CA VAL A 100 -6.02 -4.80 3.95
C VAL A 100 -7.15 -5.14 2.98
N PHE A 101 -8.07 -6.03 3.35
CA PHE A 101 -9.23 -6.34 2.50
C PHE A 101 -10.15 -5.14 2.29
N VAL A 102 -10.48 -4.40 3.37
CA VAL A 102 -11.28 -3.17 3.27
C VAL A 102 -10.56 -2.11 2.43
N PHE A 103 -9.26 -1.90 2.67
CA PHE A 103 -8.44 -0.99 1.87
C PHE A 103 -8.40 -1.39 0.39
N ALA A 104 -8.32 -2.69 0.07
CA ALA A 104 -8.37 -3.17 -1.31
C ALA A 104 -9.74 -2.86 -1.96
N GLN A 105 -10.83 -2.92 -1.21
CA GLN A 105 -12.15 -2.52 -1.71
C GLN A 105 -12.21 -1.01 -1.99
N GLU A 106 -11.67 -0.19 -1.09
CA GLU A 106 -11.57 1.27 -1.29
C GLU A 106 -10.67 1.62 -2.48
N ALA A 107 -9.52 0.96 -2.61
CA ALA A 107 -8.60 1.12 -3.73
C ALA A 107 -9.24 0.75 -5.07
N LYS A 108 -10.11 -0.27 -5.12
CA LYS A 108 -10.88 -0.60 -6.34
C LYS A 108 -11.80 0.54 -6.76
N VAL A 109 -12.47 1.19 -5.80
CA VAL A 109 -13.34 2.34 -6.08
C VAL A 109 -12.53 3.53 -6.57
N GLU A 110 -11.30 3.71 -6.07
CA GLU A 110 -10.39 4.76 -6.54
C GLU A 110 -9.80 4.46 -7.92
N LEU A 111 -9.44 3.20 -8.19
CA LEU A 111 -8.99 2.75 -9.52
C LEU A 111 -10.06 2.94 -10.59
N GLN A 112 -11.34 2.83 -10.23
CA GLN A 112 -12.45 3.15 -11.14
C GLN A 112 -12.54 4.63 -11.49
N LYS A 113 -11.96 5.53 -10.66
CA LYS A 113 -11.86 6.97 -10.95
C LYS A 113 -10.66 7.30 -11.83
N VAL A 114 -9.72 6.36 -11.99
CA VAL A 114 -8.60 6.54 -12.91
C VAL A 114 -9.15 6.41 -14.32
N VAL A 115 -9.30 7.57 -14.98
CA VAL A 115 -9.56 7.62 -16.41
C VAL A 115 -8.33 7.06 -17.10
N TRP A 116 -8.45 5.81 -17.57
CA TRP A 116 -7.36 5.20 -18.32
C TRP A 116 -7.11 6.00 -19.59
N PRO A 117 -5.83 6.30 -19.89
CA PRO A 117 -5.45 7.08 -21.04
C PRO A 117 -6.01 6.44 -22.31
N THR A 118 -6.33 7.27 -23.28
CA THR A 118 -6.88 6.78 -24.54
C THR A 118 -5.88 5.84 -25.22
N ARG A 119 -6.39 4.85 -25.97
CA ARG A 119 -5.54 3.88 -26.70
C ARG A 119 -4.51 4.57 -27.58
N HIS A 120 -4.87 5.72 -28.15
CA HIS A 120 -4.01 6.50 -29.03
C HIS A 120 -2.78 7.07 -28.31
N GLU A 121 -2.95 7.67 -27.13
CA GLU A 121 -1.85 8.21 -26.32
C GLU A 121 -0.91 7.11 -25.82
N THR A 122 -1.50 5.98 -25.39
CA THR A 122 -0.74 4.81 -24.91
C THR A 122 0.09 4.20 -26.04
N VAL A 123 -0.49 4.04 -27.22
CA VAL A 123 0.21 3.47 -28.38
C VAL A 123 1.31 4.43 -28.87
N GLN A 124 1.07 5.74 -28.86
CA GLN A 124 2.07 6.73 -29.26
C GLN A 124 3.33 6.66 -28.40
N THR A 125 3.17 6.61 -27.07
CA THR A 125 4.32 6.49 -26.16
C THR A 125 4.99 5.11 -26.26
N THR A 126 4.22 4.04 -26.42
CA THR A 126 4.75 2.67 -26.60
C THR A 126 5.60 2.54 -27.86
N ILE A 127 5.17 3.14 -28.99
CA ILE A 127 5.94 3.15 -30.24
C ILE A 127 7.27 3.90 -30.06
N ILE A 128 7.25 5.07 -29.39
CA ILE A 128 8.48 5.83 -29.10
C ILE A 128 9.46 4.98 -28.29
N VAL A 129 8.99 4.33 -27.22
CA VAL A 129 9.82 3.44 -26.38
C VAL A 129 10.33 2.24 -27.18
N MET A 130 9.47 1.61 -28.00
CA MET A 130 9.85 0.47 -28.83
C MET A 130 10.96 0.84 -29.82
N VAL A 131 10.86 1.98 -30.49
CA VAL A 131 11.90 2.48 -31.41
C VAL A 131 13.22 2.71 -30.65
N MET A 132 13.18 3.33 -29.47
CA MET A 132 14.38 3.57 -28.65
C MET A 132 15.06 2.25 -28.23
N VAL A 133 14.27 1.28 -27.75
CA VAL A 133 14.78 -0.02 -27.30
C VAL A 133 15.34 -0.82 -28.47
N THR A 134 14.67 -0.83 -29.63
CA THR A 134 15.18 -1.47 -30.85
C THR A 134 16.48 -0.83 -31.33
N LEU A 135 16.56 0.50 -31.34
CA LEU A 135 17.79 1.20 -31.72
C LEU A 135 18.95 0.85 -30.78
N THR A 136 18.71 0.88 -29.46
CA THR A 136 19.73 0.56 -28.46
C THR A 136 20.16 -0.90 -28.56
N GLY A 137 19.21 -1.83 -28.71
CA GLY A 137 19.49 -3.25 -28.91
C GLY A 137 20.26 -3.53 -30.20
N PHE A 138 19.97 -2.80 -31.27
CA PHE A 138 20.70 -2.91 -32.53
C PHE A 138 22.15 -2.41 -32.43
N ILE A 139 22.37 -1.30 -31.71
CA ILE A 139 23.72 -0.78 -31.44
C ILE A 139 24.52 -1.79 -30.63
N LEU A 140 23.96 -2.32 -29.53
CA LEU A 140 24.63 -3.33 -28.71
C LEU A 140 24.95 -4.58 -29.53
N TRP A 141 23.96 -5.12 -30.25
CA TRP A 141 24.17 -6.28 -31.13
C TRP A 141 25.28 -6.05 -32.17
N GLY A 142 25.37 -4.84 -32.73
CA GLY A 142 26.44 -4.47 -33.64
C GLY A 142 27.82 -4.48 -32.99
N VAL A 143 27.94 -3.93 -31.77
CA VAL A 143 29.18 -3.93 -31.00
C VAL A 143 29.59 -5.36 -30.61
N ASP A 144 28.65 -6.17 -30.11
CA ASP A 144 28.88 -7.56 -29.74
C ASP A 144 29.34 -8.39 -30.95
N SER A 145 28.68 -8.22 -32.10
CA SER A 145 29.05 -8.90 -33.35
C SER A 145 30.42 -8.45 -33.87
N LEU A 146 30.73 -7.15 -33.78
CA LEU A 146 32.02 -6.60 -34.17
C LEU A 146 33.14 -7.13 -33.27
N MET A 147 32.90 -7.21 -31.96
CA MET A 147 33.85 -7.75 -31.00
C MET A 147 34.14 -9.22 -31.28
N MET A 148 33.10 -10.04 -31.51
CA MET A 148 33.26 -11.45 -31.87
C MET A 148 34.04 -11.63 -33.18
N TRP A 149 33.76 -10.82 -34.20
CA TRP A 149 34.51 -10.83 -35.45
C TRP A 149 35.98 -10.44 -35.27
N ALA A 150 36.26 -9.39 -34.50
CA ALA A 150 37.63 -8.94 -34.23
C ALA A 150 38.45 -10.00 -33.48
N ILE A 151 37.87 -10.62 -32.45
CA ILE A 151 38.50 -11.71 -31.71
C ILE A 151 38.79 -12.89 -32.64
N ALA A 152 37.82 -13.30 -33.46
CA ALA A 152 38.00 -14.40 -34.41
C ALA A 152 39.14 -14.14 -35.41
N LYS A 153 39.28 -12.90 -35.90
CA LYS A 153 40.38 -12.51 -36.81
C LYS A 153 41.74 -12.52 -36.11
N ILE A 154 41.82 -12.07 -34.87
CA ILE A 154 43.07 -12.07 -34.09
C ILE A 154 43.48 -13.50 -33.76
N THR A 155 42.57 -14.34 -33.26
CA THR A 155 42.86 -15.72 -32.88
C THR A 155 43.17 -16.61 -34.09
N HIS A 156 42.54 -16.39 -35.24
CA HIS A 156 42.85 -17.14 -36.46
C HIS A 156 44.17 -16.69 -37.13
N LEU A 157 44.70 -15.50 -36.80
CA LEU A 157 46.00 -15.04 -37.28
C LEU A 157 47.17 -15.39 -36.34
N GLY A 158 46.91 -15.98 -35.17
CA GLY A 158 47.89 -16.42 -34.18
C GLY A 158 48.16 -17.91 -34.22
#